data_AF-A0A3R7XDC0-F1
#
_entry.id   AF-A0A3R7XDC0-F1
#
_cell.length_a   1.000
_cell.length_b   1.000
_cell.length_c   1.000
_cell.angle_alpha   90.00
_cell.angle_beta   90.00
_cell.angle_gamma   90.00
#
_symmetry.space_group_name_H-M   'P 1'
#
loop_
_entity.id
_entity.type
_entity.pdbx_description
1 polymer ?
#
loop_
_entity_poly.entity_id
_entity_poly.type
_entity_poly.pdbx_seq_one_letter_code
_entity_poly.pdbx_strand_id
1 'polypeptide(L)'
;ARDQAVAGLFGVRLSFPYLDMRVLRAADAVPVQDMIRSGVRKHPLRLAASLDLAEDIAWYEKKAMQYGSGIWKVIGHLARERGFKRAVQGYMNYLQEGGGEDGIQR
;
A
#
# COMPACT_ATOMS: atom_id res chain seq x y z
N ALA A 1 -6.71 7.36 -10.09
CA ALA A 1 -8.17 7.49 -9.95
C ALA A 1 -8.67 6.90 -8.63
N ARG A 2 -8.37 5.63 -8.29
CA ARG A 2 -8.88 4.95 -7.07
C ARG A 2 -8.74 5.75 -5.77
N ASP A 3 -7.50 6.05 -5.35
CA ASP A 3 -7.27 6.64 -4.02
C ASP A 3 -7.79 8.09 -3.92
N GLN A 4 -7.71 8.84 -5.03
CA GLN A 4 -8.26 10.20 -5.13
C GLN A 4 -9.80 10.21 -5.07
N ALA A 5 -10.48 9.19 -5.61
CA ALA A 5 -11.94 9.12 -5.53
C ALA A 5 -12.41 9.04 -4.07
N VAL A 6 -11.74 8.23 -3.24
CA VAL A 6 -12.03 8.12 -1.80
C VAL A 6 -11.71 9.44 -1.08
N ALA A 7 -10.53 10.03 -1.32
CA ALA A 7 -10.15 11.30 -0.69
C ALA A 7 -11.11 12.46 -1.06
N GLY A 8 -11.62 12.46 -2.29
CA GLY A 8 -12.58 13.45 -2.78
C GLY A 8 -13.90 13.47 -2.02
N LEU A 9 -14.35 12.33 -1.48
CA LEU A 9 -15.54 12.25 -0.61
C LEU A 9 -15.38 13.10 0.66
N PHE A 10 -14.15 13.40 1.05
CA PHE A 10 -13.81 14.21 2.22
C PHE A 10 -13.29 15.61 1.83
N GLY A 11 -13.46 16.04 0.57
CA GLY A 11 -12.95 17.32 0.08
C GLY A 11 -11.42 17.41 0.01
N VAL A 12 -10.70 16.27 0.06
CA VAL A 12 -9.24 16.22 0.07
C VAL A 12 -8.69 15.89 -1.32
N ARG A 13 -7.66 16.64 -1.74
CA ARG A 13 -6.87 16.34 -2.95
C ARG A 13 -5.52 15.77 -2.57
N LEU A 14 -5.19 14.61 -3.13
CA LEU A 14 -3.90 13.94 -2.93
C LEU A 14 -2.89 14.43 -3.98
N SER A 15 -1.69 14.77 -3.52
CA SER A 15 -0.52 14.93 -4.38
C SER A 15 0.25 13.61 -4.46
N PHE A 16 0.75 13.26 -5.65
CA PHE A 16 1.55 12.05 -5.87
C PHE A 16 2.94 12.38 -6.42
N PRO A 17 3.87 12.96 -5.62
CA PRO A 17 5.17 13.43 -6.12
C PRO A 17 6.01 12.38 -6.85
N TYR A 18 5.93 11.11 -6.43
CA TYR A 18 6.63 10.02 -7.10
C TYR A 18 6.12 9.69 -8.51
N LEU A 19 4.97 10.24 -8.91
CA LEU A 19 4.43 10.13 -10.27
C LEU A 19 4.76 11.35 -11.15
N ASP A 20 5.49 12.34 -10.62
CA ASP A 20 5.99 13.46 -11.42
C ASP A 20 7.00 12.96 -12.45
N MET A 21 6.90 13.44 -13.69
CA MET A 21 7.77 13.02 -14.80
C MET A 21 9.27 13.21 -14.52
N ARG A 22 9.64 14.20 -13.70
CA ARG A 22 11.04 14.41 -13.29
C ARG A 22 11.53 13.27 -12.41
N VAL A 23 10.70 12.83 -11.47
CA VAL A 23 11.01 11.69 -10.58
C VAL A 23 11.03 10.39 -11.36
N LEU A 24 10.08 10.19 -12.28
CA LEU A 24 10.04 9.00 -13.12
C LEU A 24 11.28 8.89 -14.02
N ARG A 25 11.69 9.99 -14.67
CA ARG A 25 12.92 10.02 -15.48
C ARG A 25 14.18 9.75 -14.65
N ALA A 26 14.25 10.33 -13.44
CA ALA A 26 15.36 10.07 -12.53
C ALA A 26 15.40 8.59 -12.11
N ALA A 27 14.25 7.99 -11.84
CA ALA A 27 14.15 6.58 -11.49
C ALA A 27 14.48 5.64 -12.67
N ASP A 28 14.08 6.01 -13.89
CA ASP A 28 14.35 5.25 -15.12
C ASP A 28 15.84 5.23 -15.49
N ALA A 29 16.56 6.31 -15.17
CA ALA A 29 18.01 6.39 -15.35
C ALA A 29 18.81 5.53 -14.35
N VAL A 30 18.17 5.00 -13.30
CA VAL A 30 18.83 4.15 -12.30
C VAL A 30 18.97 2.72 -12.84
N PRO A 31 20.17 2.15 -12.89
CA PRO A 31 20.34 0.77 -13.33
C PRO A 31 19.59 -0.22 -12.43
N VAL A 32 18.93 -1.21 -13.05
CA VAL A 32 18.08 -2.18 -12.33
C VAL A 32 18.87 -2.94 -11.27
N GLN A 33 20.13 -3.26 -11.52
CA GLN A 33 21.01 -3.94 -10.56
C GLN A 33 21.24 -3.14 -9.28
N ASP A 34 21.07 -1.82 -9.31
CA ASP A 34 21.27 -0.96 -8.14
C ASP A 34 20.01 -0.85 -7.28
N MET A 35 18.84 -1.28 -7.78
CA MET A 35 17.57 -1.21 -7.06
C MET A 35 17.54 -2.09 -5.80
N ILE A 36 18.37 -3.13 -5.77
CA ILE A 36 18.55 -4.03 -4.64
C ILE A 36 20.05 -4.23 -4.40
N ARG A 37 20.55 -3.87 -3.22
CA ARG A 37 21.96 -4.08 -2.85
C ARG A 37 22.03 -4.80 -1.51
N SER A 38 22.77 -5.91 -1.46
CA SER A 38 22.94 -6.73 -0.25
C SER A 38 21.60 -7.10 0.42
N GLY A 39 20.58 -7.43 -0.38
CA GLY A 39 19.23 -7.74 0.10
C GLY A 39 18.34 -6.53 0.45
N VAL A 40 18.89 -5.32 0.47
CA VAL A 40 18.14 -4.10 0.76
C VAL A 40 17.45 -3.58 -0.50
N ARG A 41 16.12 -3.62 -0.50
CA ARG A 41 15.28 -3.10 -1.59
C ARG A 41 15.18 -1.58 -1.56
N LYS A 42 14.95 -0.99 -2.75
CA LYS A 42 14.81 0.47 -2.96
C LYS A 42 16.08 1.23 -2.58
N HIS A 43 17.24 0.58 -2.70
CA HIS A 43 18.50 1.12 -2.21
C HIS A 43 18.80 2.56 -2.72
N PRO A 44 18.61 2.89 -4.01
CA PRO A 44 18.90 4.24 -4.51
C PRO A 44 18.00 5.31 -3.91
N LEU A 45 16.72 4.99 -3.68
CA LEU A 45 15.78 5.88 -3.01
C LEU A 45 16.16 6.10 -1.53
N ARG A 46 16.66 5.07 -0.85
CA ARG A 46 17.11 5.17 0.55
C ARG A 46 18.36 6.03 0.68
N LEU A 47 19.30 5.88 -0.25
CA LEU A 47 20.50 6.72 -0.32
C LEU A 47 20.15 8.19 -0.59
N ALA A 48 19.21 8.46 -1.50
CA ALA A 48 18.72 9.81 -1.72
C ALA A 48 18.05 10.37 -0.44
N ALA A 49 17.24 9.55 0.25
CA ALA A 49 16.56 9.95 1.48
C ALA A 49 17.51 10.18 2.67
N SER A 50 18.63 9.44 2.77
CA SER A 50 19.59 9.57 3.88
C SER A 50 20.39 10.88 3.84
N LEU A 51 20.27 11.68 2.78
CA LEU A 51 20.84 13.02 2.72
C LEU A 51 20.07 14.00 3.61
N ASP A 52 18.77 13.78 3.79
CA ASP A 52 17.87 14.72 4.46
C ASP A 52 17.14 14.12 5.68
N LEU A 53 17.11 12.79 5.82
CA LEU A 53 16.43 12.08 6.90
C LEU A 53 17.42 11.35 7.83
N ALA A 54 17.00 11.16 9.07
CA ALA A 54 17.71 10.31 10.03
C ALA A 54 17.88 8.88 9.47
N GLU A 55 19.02 8.27 9.79
CA GLU A 55 19.44 6.98 9.22
C GLU A 55 18.42 5.87 9.47
N ASP A 56 17.88 5.79 10.69
CA ASP A 56 16.86 4.83 11.09
C ASP A 56 15.57 4.96 10.25
N ILE A 57 15.19 6.18 9.87
CA ILE A 57 14.02 6.46 9.02
C ILE A 57 14.34 6.12 7.55
N ALA A 58 15.47 6.59 7.01
CA ALA A 58 15.85 6.38 5.62
C ALA A 58 15.99 4.88 5.27
N TRP A 59 16.49 4.09 6.22
CA TRP A 59 16.73 2.66 6.05
C TRP A 59 15.62 1.75 6.58
N TYR A 60 14.56 2.31 7.18
CA TYR A 60 13.44 1.55 7.73
C TYR A 60 12.80 0.60 6.70
N GLU A 61 12.52 -0.64 7.10
CA GLU A 61 11.96 -1.64 6.20
C GLU A 61 10.56 -1.24 5.70
N LYS A 62 10.34 -1.30 4.38
CA LYS A 62 9.01 -1.02 3.82
C LYS A 62 8.02 -2.08 4.30
N LYS A 63 7.04 -1.64 5.08
CA LYS A 63 5.78 -2.37 5.30
C LYS A 63 4.67 -1.72 4.50
N ALA A 64 3.81 -2.52 3.88
CA ALA A 64 2.64 -1.98 3.20
C ALA A 64 1.64 -1.45 4.25
N MET A 65 0.99 -0.32 3.97
CA MET A 65 0.13 0.37 4.94
C MET A 65 -0.96 -0.55 5.50
N GLN A 66 -1.51 -1.45 4.68
CA GLN A 66 -2.56 -2.37 5.12
C GLN A 66 -2.10 -3.34 6.22
N TYR A 67 -0.80 -3.66 6.26
CA TYR A 67 -0.23 -4.50 7.30
C TYR A 67 0.27 -3.66 8.47
N GLY A 68 0.91 -2.52 8.18
CA GLY A 68 1.45 -1.62 9.21
C GLY A 68 0.38 -1.00 10.11
N SER A 69 -0.79 -0.66 9.55
CA SER A 69 -1.93 -0.09 10.31
C SER A 69 -2.76 -1.14 11.04
N GLY A 70 -2.57 -2.43 10.77
CA GLY A 70 -3.41 -3.51 11.30
C GLY A 70 -4.77 -3.68 10.62
N ILE A 71 -5.15 -2.83 9.66
CA ILE A 71 -6.46 -2.92 8.97
C ILE A 71 -6.68 -4.28 8.30
N TRP A 72 -5.62 -4.92 7.78
CA TRP A 72 -5.72 -6.27 7.21
C TRP A 72 -6.17 -7.32 8.23
N LYS A 73 -5.76 -7.18 9.49
CA LYS A 73 -6.20 -8.09 10.57
C LYS A 73 -7.69 -7.90 10.87
N VAL A 74 -8.16 -6.65 10.88
CA VAL A 74 -9.57 -6.30 11.09
C VAL A 74 -10.44 -6.87 9.97
N ILE A 75 -10.05 -6.65 8.71
CA ILE A 75 -10.77 -7.20 7.55
C ILE A 75 -10.82 -8.73 7.63
N GLY A 76 -9.71 -9.37 8.00
CA GLY A 76 -9.67 -10.83 8.18
C GLY A 76 -10.57 -11.33 9.32
N HIS A 77 -10.77 -10.54 10.37
CA HIS A 77 -11.70 -10.86 11.46
C HIS A 77 -13.15 -10.81 10.95
N LEU A 78 -13.55 -9.70 10.33
CA LEU A 78 -14.89 -9.52 9.76
C LEU A 78 -15.24 -10.60 8.73
N ALA A 79 -14.28 -10.97 7.87
CA ALA A 79 -14.45 -12.05 6.91
C ALA A 79 -14.82 -13.38 7.61
N ARG A 80 -14.15 -13.71 8.71
CA ARG A 80 -14.43 -14.95 9.47
C ARG A 80 -15.78 -14.90 10.17
N GLU A 81 -16.14 -13.76 10.77
CA GLU A 81 -17.46 -13.57 11.38
C GLU A 81 -18.60 -13.78 10.37
N ARG A 82 -18.38 -13.33 9.12
CA ARG A 82 -19.34 -13.49 8.02
C ARG A 82 -19.23 -14.83 7.26
N GLY A 83 -18.50 -15.81 7.81
CA GLY A 83 -18.45 -17.18 7.28
C GLY A 83 -17.40 -17.44 6.19
N PHE A 84 -16.55 -16.47 5.84
CA PHE A 84 -15.48 -16.66 4.87
C PHE A 84 -14.30 -17.38 5.51
N LYS A 85 -14.19 -18.69 5.26
CA LYS A 85 -13.26 -19.58 5.98
C LYS A 85 -11.79 -19.27 5.75
N ARG A 86 -11.35 -18.83 4.55
CA ARG A 86 -9.90 -18.63 4.24
C ARG A 86 -9.53 -17.57 3.20
N ALA A 87 -10.45 -16.74 2.70
CA ALA A 87 -10.11 -15.75 1.69
C ALA A 87 -10.71 -14.38 2.03
N VAL A 88 -9.86 -13.47 2.53
CA VAL A 88 -10.18 -12.03 2.51
C VAL A 88 -10.61 -11.64 1.10
N GLN A 89 -10.00 -12.22 0.06
CA GLN A 89 -10.41 -12.00 -1.32
C GLN A 89 -11.87 -12.37 -1.59
N GLY A 90 -12.36 -13.49 -1.08
CA GLY A 90 -13.76 -13.88 -1.26
C GLY A 90 -14.72 -12.89 -0.58
N TYR A 91 -14.34 -12.42 0.61
CA TYR A 91 -15.09 -11.39 1.31
C TYR A 91 -15.07 -10.04 0.57
N MET A 92 -13.92 -9.64 0.02
CA MET A 92 -13.81 -8.42 -0.79
C MET A 92 -14.65 -8.50 -2.07
N ASN A 93 -14.66 -9.63 -2.76
CA ASN A 93 -15.47 -9.83 -3.96
C ASN A 93 -16.96 -9.72 -3.63
N TYR A 94 -17.41 -10.35 -2.53
CA TYR A 94 -18.80 -10.25 -2.05
C TYR A 94 -19.21 -8.80 -1.81
N LEU A 95 -18.36 -7.99 -1.15
CA LEU A 95 -18.63 -6.56 -0.94
C LEU A 95 -18.69 -5.78 -2.27
N GLN A 96 -17.82 -6.11 -3.24
CA GLN A 96 -17.82 -5.48 -4.56
C GLN A 96 -19.08 -5.77 -5.36
N GLU A 97 -19.68 -6.95 -5.18
CA GLU A 97 -20.93 -7.37 -5.81
C GLU A 97 -22.18 -6.78 -5.13
N GLY A 98 -22.00 -5.90 -4.14
CA GLY A 98 -23.10 -5.27 -3.41
C GLY A 98 -23.62 -6.10 -2.23
N GLY A 99 -22.89 -7.12 -1.80
CA GLY A 99 -23.19 -7.89 -0.61
C GLY A 99 -23.28 -7.01 0.64
N GLY A 100 -24.42 -7.10 1.35
CA GLY A 100 -24.71 -6.32 2.55
C GLY A 100 -23.94 -6.79 3.79
N GLU A 101 -24.29 -6.25 4.96
CA GLU A 101 -23.63 -6.64 6.22
C GLU A 101 -24.00 -8.04 6.73
N ASP A 102 -25.04 -8.62 6.14
CA ASP A 102 -25.72 -9.83 6.63
C ASP A 102 -24.94 -11.14 6.42
N GLY A 103 -23.80 -11.08 5.72
CA GLY A 103 -22.90 -12.22 5.51
C GLY A 103 -23.48 -13.29 4.57
N ILE A 104 -22.77 -14.42 4.45
CA ILE A 104 -23.30 -15.58 3.72
C ILE A 104 -24.37 -16.20 4.64
N GLN A 105 -25.65 -16.09 4.27
CA GLN A 105 -26.72 -16.85 4.93
C GLN A 105 -26.34 -18.33 4.87
N ARG A 106 -26.32 -18.96 6.05
CA ARG A 106 -25.99 -20.39 6.20
C ARG A 106 -27.01 -21.27 5.49
#